data_AF-A0ABD5YS29-F1
#
_entry.id   AF-A0ABD5YS29-F1
#
_cell.length_a   1.000
_cell.length_b   1.000
_cell.length_c   1.000
_cell.angle_alpha   90.00
_cell.angle_beta   90.00
_cell.angle_gamma   90.00
#
_symmetry.space_group_name_H-M   'P 1'
#
loop_
_entity.id
_entity.type
_entity.pdbx_description
1 polymer ?
#
loop_
_entity_poly.entity_id
_entity_poly.type
_entity_poly.pdbx_seq_one_letter_code
_entity_poly.pdbx_strand_id
1 'polypeptide(L)'
;MRDATELSQSSQVLYRLEQHLIPAGFVEEARREREHDFRKFRLTGSGQMWVDEHAEALEYPATRAETQEMAYEAVEQAESAKESVQNYRKKLHRMGKVVDDLKGLEEQVEENSTKLGYQGGSISGLRSRKADDEDVASVRTDLVDFRGEMEEKHEAAVDHVRGRLDAQEMRIGEMQGEMEQLRDENSRLRSDVRELRERMDQRLVVRIREWLGEAYRIVLEWLREAHRIVLESLTDQRG
;
A
#
# COMPACT_ATOMS: atom_id res chain seq x y z
N MET A 1 36.60 54.41 46.81
CA MET A 1 37.33 55.70 46.73
C MET A 1 37.13 56.51 48.01
N ARG A 2 37.56 55.99 49.17
CA ARG A 2 37.60 56.78 50.42
C ARG A 2 38.73 56.39 51.40
N ASP A 3 39.61 55.46 51.01
CA ASP A 3 40.69 54.97 51.90
C ASP A 3 42.08 55.47 51.51
N ALA A 4 42.20 56.41 50.56
CA ALA A 4 43.50 56.88 50.06
C ALA A 4 44.00 58.18 50.75
N THR A 5 43.28 58.73 51.73
CA THR A 5 43.50 60.10 52.23
C THR A 5 44.13 60.23 53.64
N GLU A 6 44.59 59.15 54.27
CA GLU A 6 45.23 59.21 55.60
C GLU A 6 46.76 58.97 55.60
N LEU A 7 47.44 59.14 54.46
CA LEU A 7 48.90 58.90 54.38
C LEU A 7 49.78 60.16 54.52
N SER A 8 49.19 61.33 54.80
CA SER A 8 49.94 62.61 54.75
C SER A 8 50.66 63.02 56.05
N GLN A 9 50.54 62.27 57.15
CA GLN A 9 51.14 62.67 58.44
C GLN A 9 51.85 61.57 59.25
N SER A 10 52.05 60.37 58.69
CA SER A 10 52.85 59.33 59.36
C SER A 10 54.10 58.99 58.54
N SER A 11 55.23 59.64 58.83
CA SER A 11 56.55 59.27 58.30
C SER A 11 57.10 57.95 58.86
N GLN A 12 56.25 57.13 59.48
CA GLN A 12 56.60 55.83 60.03
C GLN A 12 55.74 54.75 59.36
N VAL A 13 56.35 54.02 58.43
CA VAL A 13 55.82 52.73 57.98
C VAL A 13 55.94 51.77 59.16
N LEU A 14 54.84 51.49 59.84
CA LEU A 14 54.77 50.47 60.89
C LEU A 14 54.84 49.09 60.24
N TYR A 15 56.04 48.68 59.84
CA TYR A 15 56.28 47.31 59.40
C TYR A 15 56.02 46.37 60.58
N ARG A 16 55.08 45.43 60.43
CA ARG A 16 54.81 44.39 61.43
C ARG A 16 55.93 43.36 61.39
N LEU A 17 57.07 43.69 62.01
CA LEU A 17 58.26 42.84 62.10
C LEU A 17 57.90 41.42 62.59
N GLU A 18 56.93 41.32 63.51
CA GLU A 18 56.44 40.08 64.12
C GLU A 18 55.72 39.13 63.15
N GLN A 19 55.08 39.64 62.10
CA GLN A 19 54.31 38.80 61.18
C GLN A 19 55.13 38.27 60.01
N HIS A 20 56.21 38.97 59.65
CA HIS A 20 56.95 38.68 58.43
C HIS A 20 58.43 38.40 58.66
N LEU A 21 59.12 39.22 59.48
CA LEU A 21 60.57 39.12 59.63
C LEU A 21 61.01 38.20 60.76
N ILE A 22 60.23 38.10 61.85
CA ILE A 22 60.49 37.12 62.93
C ILE A 22 60.25 35.68 62.45
N PRO A 23 59.13 35.33 61.79
CA PRO A 23 58.92 33.96 61.31
C PRO A 23 59.90 33.54 60.21
N ALA A 24 60.34 34.50 59.39
CA ALA A 24 61.37 34.27 58.38
C ALA A 24 62.79 34.15 58.98
N GLY A 25 62.95 34.36 60.29
CA GLY A 25 64.22 34.19 61.00
C GLY A 25 65.25 35.32 60.77
N PHE A 26 64.83 36.44 60.17
CA PHE A 26 65.72 37.57 59.87
C PHE A 26 65.92 38.52 61.07
N VAL A 27 64.95 38.56 61.98
CA VAL A 27 64.98 39.46 63.13
C VAL A 27 64.58 38.70 64.39
N GLU A 28 65.28 38.93 65.50
CA GLU A 28 64.96 38.38 66.82
C GLU A 28 64.73 39.49 67.85
N GLU A 29 63.86 39.26 68.83
CA GLU A 29 63.61 40.23 69.91
C GLU A 29 64.75 40.17 70.93
N ALA A 30 65.45 41.28 71.11
CA ALA A 30 66.49 41.40 72.12
C ALA A 30 65.83 41.38 73.51
N ARG A 31 66.46 40.66 74.45
CA ARG A 31 65.96 40.48 75.83
C ARG A 31 65.68 41.83 76.48
N ARG A 32 64.44 42.03 76.95
CA ARG A 32 64.05 43.24 77.69
C ARG A 32 64.62 43.19 79.10
N GLU A 33 65.21 44.31 79.56
CA GLU A 33 65.69 44.46 80.93
C GLU A 33 64.56 44.90 81.88
N ARG A 34 63.56 45.64 81.37
CA ARG A 34 62.34 46.02 82.10
C ARG A 34 61.11 45.88 81.22
N GLU A 35 59.97 45.58 81.85
CA GLU A 35 58.71 45.25 81.15
C GLU A 35 58.13 46.44 80.33
N HIS A 36 58.48 47.68 80.70
CA HIS A 36 58.04 48.91 80.02
C HIS A 36 59.05 49.49 79.03
N ASP A 37 60.16 48.81 78.76
CA ASP A 37 61.11 49.29 77.75
C ASP A 37 60.57 49.02 76.33
N PHE A 38 60.88 49.93 75.40
CA PHE A 38 60.58 49.75 73.98
C PHE A 38 61.17 48.41 73.48
N ARG A 39 60.40 47.69 72.67
CA ARG A 39 60.85 46.43 72.06
C ARG A 39 62.06 46.73 71.20
N LYS A 40 63.21 46.19 71.59
CA LYS A 40 64.43 46.26 70.79
C LYS A 40 64.55 44.97 70.01
N PHE A 41 64.72 45.07 68.71
CA PHE A 41 64.93 43.94 67.83
C PHE A 41 66.36 43.98 67.30
N ARG A 42 66.98 42.82 67.15
CA ARG A 42 68.31 42.69 66.56
C ARG A 42 68.21 41.84 65.30
N LEU A 43 68.97 42.20 64.28
CA LEU A 43 69.13 41.35 63.10
C LEU A 43 69.88 40.08 63.49
N THR A 44 69.33 38.93 63.11
CA THR A 44 70.07 37.66 63.19
C THR A 44 71.17 37.67 62.13
N GLY A 45 72.13 36.73 62.21
CA GLY A 45 73.16 36.62 61.17
C GLY A 45 72.58 36.43 59.76
N SER A 46 71.48 35.68 59.64
CA SER A 46 70.74 35.50 58.39
C SER A 46 70.03 36.78 57.93
N GLY A 47 69.48 37.56 58.86
CA GLY A 47 68.89 38.86 58.55
C GLY A 47 69.93 39.87 58.09
N GLN A 48 71.10 39.88 58.74
CA GLN A 48 72.20 40.75 58.33
C GLN A 48 72.68 40.40 56.93
N MET A 49 72.92 39.10 56.63
CA MET A 49 73.30 38.67 55.28
C MET A 49 72.23 39.03 54.24
N TRP A 50 70.94 38.89 54.56
CA TRP A 50 69.87 39.26 53.64
C TRP A 50 69.85 40.76 53.37
N VAL A 51 70.00 41.58 54.42
CA VAL A 51 70.10 43.05 54.28
C VAL A 51 71.34 43.43 53.49
N ASP A 52 72.48 42.79 53.71
CA ASP A 52 73.73 43.06 53.00
C ASP A 52 73.64 42.64 51.52
N GLU A 53 73.02 41.49 51.23
CA GLU A 53 72.78 40.98 49.86
C GLU A 53 71.77 41.85 49.09
N HIS A 54 70.80 42.44 49.79
CA HIS A 54 69.77 43.29 49.21
C HIS A 54 70.02 44.78 49.49
N ALA A 55 71.23 45.13 49.93
CA ALA A 55 71.58 46.48 50.34
C ALA A 55 71.32 47.47 49.20
N GLU A 56 71.71 47.12 47.96
CA GLU A 56 71.50 47.93 46.76
C GLU A 56 70.00 48.17 46.47
N ALA A 57 69.14 47.19 46.73
CA ALA A 57 67.68 47.32 46.56
C ALA A 57 67.02 48.12 47.70
N LEU A 58 67.64 48.18 48.88
CA LEU A 58 67.18 48.93 50.05
C LEU A 58 67.76 50.36 50.12
N GLU A 59 68.88 50.60 49.45
CA GLU A 59 69.62 51.88 49.42
C GLU A 59 68.92 52.93 48.56
N TYR A 60 68.06 52.50 47.64
CA TYR A 60 67.14 53.36 46.91
C TYR A 60 65.74 53.25 47.51
N PRO A 61 65.37 54.08 48.50
CA PRO A 61 63.95 54.29 48.76
C PRO A 61 63.40 54.87 47.47
N ALA A 62 62.64 54.07 46.72
CA ALA A 62 61.98 54.49 45.50
C ALA A 62 61.45 55.89 45.75
N THR A 63 62.06 56.87 45.08
CA THR A 63 61.81 58.27 45.34
C THR A 63 60.31 58.50 45.24
N ARG A 64 59.79 59.56 45.87
CA ARG A 64 58.35 59.88 45.74
C ARG A 64 57.90 59.92 44.27
N ALA A 65 58.82 60.23 43.36
CA ALA A 65 58.63 60.18 41.92
C ALA A 65 58.50 58.74 41.38
N GLU A 66 59.43 57.83 41.70
CA GLU A 66 59.40 56.43 41.24
C GLU A 66 58.20 55.65 41.82
N THR A 67 57.82 55.91 43.08
CA THR A 67 56.59 55.33 43.65
C THR A 67 55.32 55.87 43.02
N GLN A 68 55.32 57.14 42.62
CA GLN A 68 54.23 57.75 41.88
C GLN A 68 54.15 57.20 40.44
N GLU A 69 55.28 56.97 39.79
CA GLU A 69 55.36 56.35 38.45
C GLU A 69 54.86 54.90 38.46
N MET A 70 55.32 54.06 39.41
CA MET A 70 54.80 52.71 39.59
C MET A 70 53.29 52.68 39.89
N ALA A 71 52.79 53.67 40.65
CA ALA A 71 51.37 53.80 40.91
C ALA A 71 50.58 54.19 39.65
N TYR A 72 51.13 55.06 38.78
CA TYR A 72 50.53 55.40 37.51
C TYR A 72 50.51 54.20 36.55
N GLU A 73 51.62 53.47 36.42
CA GLU A 73 51.69 52.25 35.61
C GLU A 73 50.71 51.18 36.12
N ALA A 74 50.58 51.01 37.43
CA ALA A 74 49.62 50.08 38.02
C ALA A 74 48.17 50.47 37.72
N VAL A 75 47.84 51.77 37.74
CA VAL A 75 46.51 52.28 37.36
C VAL A 75 46.26 52.07 35.87
N GLU A 76 47.23 52.36 35.02
CA GLU A 76 47.11 52.16 33.57
C GLU A 76 46.93 50.67 33.21
N GLN A 77 47.70 49.79 33.85
CA GLN A 77 47.54 48.34 33.71
C GLN A 77 46.18 47.87 34.24
N ALA A 78 45.70 48.43 35.36
CA ALA A 78 44.38 48.11 35.90
C ALA A 78 43.24 48.59 34.99
N GLU A 79 43.38 49.76 34.35
CA GLU A 79 42.42 50.28 33.36
C GLU A 79 42.41 49.44 32.09
N SER A 80 43.58 49.07 31.56
CA SER A 80 43.72 48.15 30.42
C SER A 80 43.13 46.76 30.71
N ALA A 81 43.40 46.20 31.89
CA ALA A 81 42.81 44.94 32.33
C ALA A 81 41.28 45.01 32.46
N LYS A 82 40.76 46.12 33.02
CA LYS A 82 39.32 46.38 33.11
C LYS A 82 38.68 46.45 31.72
N GLU A 83 39.31 47.15 30.77
CA GLU A 83 38.80 47.25 29.40
C GLU A 83 38.80 45.88 28.69
N SER A 84 39.86 45.08 28.88
CA SER A 84 39.95 43.70 28.40
C SER A 84 38.82 42.82 28.94
N VAL A 85 38.56 42.86 30.26
CA VAL A 85 37.46 42.12 30.90
C VAL A 85 36.10 42.57 30.37
N GLN A 86 35.90 43.87 30.18
CA GLN A 86 34.66 44.38 29.59
C GLN A 86 34.48 43.91 28.14
N ASN A 87 35.55 43.86 27.35
CA ASN A 87 35.53 43.34 25.98
C ASN A 87 35.24 41.84 25.94
N TYR A 88 35.82 41.05 26.86
CA TYR A 88 35.47 39.64 27.03
C TYR A 88 34.00 39.46 27.44
N ARG A 89 33.48 40.28 28.35
CA ARG A 89 32.06 40.24 28.75
C ARG A 89 31.13 40.54 27.58
N LYS A 90 31.45 41.54 26.76
CA LYS A 90 30.70 41.84 25.52
C LYS A 90 30.76 40.68 24.54
N LYS A 91 31.94 40.05 24.38
CA LYS A 91 32.12 38.87 23.52
C LYS A 91 31.30 37.67 24.02
N LEU A 92 31.32 37.40 25.33
CA LEU A 92 30.51 36.34 25.94
C LEU A 92 29.02 36.59 25.78
N HIS A 93 28.54 37.84 25.93
CA HIS A 93 27.14 38.14 25.66
C HIS A 93 26.74 37.89 24.20
N ARG A 94 27.60 38.26 23.24
CA ARG A 94 27.37 37.97 21.83
C ARG A 94 27.37 36.46 21.56
N MET A 95 28.29 35.71 22.16
CA MET A 95 28.33 34.25 22.05
C MET A 95 27.12 33.59 22.68
N GLY A 96 26.63 34.09 23.83
CA GLY A 96 25.41 33.62 24.46
C GLY A 96 24.21 33.75 23.53
N LYS A 97 24.06 34.90 22.86
CA LYS A 97 23.01 35.11 21.86
C LYS A 97 23.13 34.12 20.69
N VAL A 98 24.34 33.88 20.18
CA VAL A 98 24.56 32.91 19.10
C VAL A 98 24.19 31.49 19.56
N VAL A 99 24.48 31.12 20.81
CA VAL A 99 24.10 29.81 21.35
C VAL A 99 22.58 29.67 21.44
N ASP A 100 21.87 30.72 21.84
CA ASP A 100 20.40 30.69 21.89
C ASP A 100 19.79 30.60 20.48
N ASP A 101 20.34 31.33 19.50
CA ASP A 101 19.94 31.24 18.09
C ASP A 101 20.21 29.83 17.53
N LEU A 102 21.34 29.21 17.89
CA LEU A 102 21.68 27.83 17.49
C LEU A 102 20.71 26.80 18.08
N LYS A 103 20.28 26.96 19.33
CA LYS A 103 19.26 26.08 19.93
C LYS A 103 17.92 26.20 19.20
N GLY A 104 17.53 27.42 18.84
CA GLY A 104 16.31 27.63 18.05
C GLY A 104 16.39 26.97 16.66
N LEU A 105 17.56 26.99 16.03
CA LEU A 105 17.79 26.28 14.78
C LEU A 105 17.78 24.75 14.96
N GLU A 106 18.33 24.24 16.06
CA GLU A 106 18.30 22.80 16.38
C GLU A 106 16.87 22.29 16.52
N GLU A 107 16.02 23.02 17.23
CA GLU A 107 14.59 22.69 17.38
C GLU A 107 13.86 22.70 16.02
N GLN A 108 14.14 23.68 15.15
CA GLN A 108 13.59 23.69 13.79
C GLN A 108 14.07 22.52 12.94
N VAL A 109 15.33 22.10 13.09
CA VAL A 109 15.88 20.93 12.39
C VAL A 109 15.20 19.66 12.85
N GLU A 110 14.95 19.51 14.15
CA GLU A 110 14.22 18.38 14.71
C GLU A 110 12.77 18.34 14.21
N GLU A 111 12.07 19.48 14.24
CA GLU A 111 10.71 19.59 13.70
C GLU A 111 10.68 19.23 12.21
N ASN A 112 11.63 19.74 11.42
CA ASN A 112 11.72 19.42 9.99
C ASN A 112 12.03 17.94 9.75
N SER A 113 12.87 17.33 10.57
CA SER A 113 13.18 15.89 10.51
C SER A 113 11.92 15.04 10.73
N THR A 114 11.11 15.38 11.74
CA THR A 114 9.85 14.66 11.99
C THR A 114 8.86 14.82 10.84
N LYS A 115 8.70 16.04 10.29
CA LYS A 115 7.85 16.30 9.11
C LYS A 115 8.30 15.50 7.89
N LEU A 116 9.60 15.44 7.63
CA LEU A 116 10.17 14.62 6.56
C LEU A 116 9.89 13.13 6.77
N GLY A 117 9.95 12.64 8.02
CA GLY A 117 9.56 11.27 8.37
C GLY A 117 8.10 10.95 7.99
N TYR A 118 7.15 11.82 8.35
CA TYR A 118 5.74 11.65 7.98
C TYR A 118 5.51 11.72 6.46
N GLN A 119 6.20 12.63 5.78
CA GLN A 119 6.13 12.73 4.32
C GLN A 119 6.72 11.49 3.64
N GLY A 120 7.84 10.96 4.16
CA GLY A 120 8.43 9.70 3.68
C GLY A 120 7.49 8.51 3.82
N GLY A 121 6.81 8.39 4.96
CA GLY A 121 5.77 7.37 5.18
C GLY A 121 4.59 7.51 4.21
N SER A 122 4.13 8.74 3.97
CA SER A 122 3.05 9.03 3.01
C SER A 122 3.44 8.67 1.57
N ILE A 123 4.67 9.00 1.15
CA ILE A 123 5.20 8.64 -0.17
C ILE A 123 5.33 7.13 -0.32
N SER A 124 5.78 6.43 0.73
CA SER A 124 5.83 4.96 0.74
C SER A 124 4.45 4.34 0.57
N GLY A 125 3.44 4.86 1.29
CA GLY A 125 2.05 4.42 1.14
C GLY A 125 1.48 4.67 -0.26
N LEU A 126 1.78 5.82 -0.88
CA LEU A 126 1.36 6.12 -2.25
C LEU A 126 2.04 5.20 -3.29
N ARG A 127 3.32 4.84 -3.10
CA ARG A 127 4.00 3.87 -3.97
C ARG A 127 3.37 2.48 -3.87
N SER A 128 2.99 2.03 -2.67
CA SER A 128 2.31 0.76 -2.50
C SER A 128 0.98 0.73 -3.26
N ARG A 129 0.15 1.76 -3.12
CA ARG A 129 -1.12 1.86 -3.85
C ARG A 129 -0.94 1.88 -5.37
N LYS A 130 0.11 2.53 -5.87
CA LYS A 130 0.43 2.54 -7.31
C LYS A 130 0.86 1.16 -7.83
N ALA A 131 1.52 0.34 -6.99
CA ALA A 131 1.81 -1.04 -7.35
C ALA A 131 0.50 -1.86 -7.46
N ASP A 132 -0.46 -1.63 -6.55
CA ASP A 132 -1.78 -2.25 -6.64
C ASP A 132 -2.53 -1.84 -7.94
N ASP A 133 -2.31 -0.63 -8.46
CA ASP A 133 -2.88 -0.20 -9.76
C ASP A 133 -2.30 -0.97 -10.96
N GLU A 134 -1.05 -1.44 -10.90
CA GLU A 134 -0.48 -2.32 -11.93
C GLU A 134 -1.17 -3.68 -11.93
N ASP A 135 -1.52 -4.22 -10.75
CA ASP A 135 -2.31 -5.44 -10.62
C ASP A 135 -3.73 -5.25 -11.20
N VAL A 136 -4.33 -4.08 -11.00
CA VAL A 136 -5.63 -3.73 -11.63
C VAL A 136 -5.56 -3.74 -13.16
N ALA A 137 -4.43 -3.28 -13.74
CA ALA A 137 -4.24 -3.33 -15.20
C ALA A 137 -4.09 -4.78 -15.71
N SER A 138 -3.42 -5.65 -14.97
CA SER A 138 -3.34 -7.09 -15.28
C SER A 138 -4.73 -7.73 -15.25
N VAL A 139 -5.46 -7.53 -14.15
CA VAL A 139 -6.82 -8.08 -13.97
C VAL A 139 -7.76 -7.61 -15.09
N ARG A 140 -7.62 -6.36 -15.54
CA ARG A 140 -8.41 -5.83 -16.65
C ARG A 140 -8.11 -6.56 -17.97
N THR A 141 -6.83 -6.87 -18.23
CA THR A 141 -6.43 -7.63 -19.42
C THR A 141 -6.99 -9.04 -19.36
N ASP A 142 -6.81 -9.73 -18.24
CA ASP A 142 -7.34 -11.09 -18.02
C ASP A 142 -8.86 -11.14 -18.22
N LEU A 143 -9.58 -10.10 -17.79
CA LEU A 143 -11.03 -10.00 -17.95
C LEU A 143 -11.45 -9.78 -19.41
N VAL A 144 -10.67 -9.05 -20.20
CA VAL A 144 -10.90 -8.90 -21.64
C VAL A 144 -10.66 -10.22 -22.36
N ASP A 145 -9.57 -10.92 -22.04
CA ASP A 145 -9.23 -12.21 -22.65
C ASP A 145 -10.29 -13.27 -22.31
N PHE A 146 -10.66 -13.37 -21.02
CA PHE A 146 -11.73 -14.28 -20.58
C PHE A 146 -13.07 -13.98 -21.27
N ARG A 147 -13.40 -12.70 -21.46
CA ARG A 147 -14.60 -12.31 -22.19
C ARG A 147 -14.54 -12.75 -23.66
N GLY A 148 -13.39 -12.58 -24.32
CA GLY A 148 -13.18 -13.03 -25.69
C GLY A 148 -13.37 -14.54 -25.83
N GLU A 149 -12.77 -15.34 -24.95
CA GLU A 149 -12.94 -16.80 -24.94
C GLU A 149 -14.40 -17.22 -24.71
N MET A 150 -15.13 -16.50 -23.86
CA MET A 150 -16.54 -16.77 -23.59
C MET A 150 -17.43 -16.44 -24.79
N GLU A 151 -17.16 -15.32 -25.47
CA GLU A 151 -17.88 -14.92 -26.69
C GLU A 151 -17.64 -15.96 -27.81
N GLU A 152 -16.41 -16.40 -28.02
CA GLU A 152 -16.06 -17.43 -29.02
C GLU A 152 -16.75 -18.77 -28.72
N LYS A 153 -16.69 -19.25 -27.47
CA LYS A 153 -17.34 -20.51 -27.07
C LYS A 153 -18.86 -20.42 -27.22
N HIS A 154 -19.45 -19.28 -26.88
CA HIS A 154 -20.88 -19.08 -27.01
C HIS A 154 -21.30 -19.06 -28.49
N GLU A 155 -20.57 -18.36 -29.35
CA GLU A 155 -20.84 -18.30 -30.78
C GLU A 155 -20.72 -19.69 -31.43
N ALA A 156 -19.64 -20.42 -31.15
CA ALA A 156 -19.45 -21.78 -31.64
C ALA A 156 -20.56 -22.74 -31.18
N ALA A 157 -21.02 -22.62 -29.93
CA ALA A 157 -22.12 -23.43 -29.40
C ALA A 157 -23.45 -23.09 -30.09
N VAL A 158 -23.73 -21.81 -30.32
CA VAL A 158 -24.94 -21.36 -31.03
C VAL A 158 -24.95 -21.89 -32.46
N ASP A 159 -23.83 -21.78 -33.17
CA ASP A 159 -23.74 -22.26 -34.56
C ASP A 159 -23.85 -23.78 -34.65
N HIS A 160 -23.27 -24.51 -33.68
CA HIS A 160 -23.45 -25.95 -33.59
C HIS A 160 -24.93 -26.35 -33.39
N VAL A 161 -25.65 -25.63 -32.52
CA VAL A 161 -27.08 -25.89 -32.29
C VAL A 161 -27.91 -25.54 -33.52
N ARG A 162 -27.64 -24.41 -34.19
CA ARG A 162 -28.31 -24.04 -35.45
C ARG A 162 -28.11 -25.10 -36.53
N GLY A 163 -26.87 -25.56 -36.75
CA GLY A 163 -26.60 -26.60 -37.74
C GLY A 163 -27.33 -27.92 -37.43
N ARG A 164 -27.50 -28.26 -36.14
CA ARG A 164 -28.31 -29.42 -35.74
C ARG A 164 -29.81 -29.21 -35.98
N LEU A 165 -30.31 -28.00 -35.75
CA LEU A 165 -31.71 -27.65 -36.02
C LEU A 165 -32.01 -27.78 -37.52
N ASP A 166 -31.17 -27.17 -38.36
CA ASP A 166 -31.32 -27.21 -39.83
C ASP A 166 -31.33 -28.65 -40.35
N ALA A 167 -30.42 -29.50 -39.83
CA ALA A 167 -30.37 -30.92 -40.17
C ALA A 167 -31.64 -31.68 -39.73
N GLN A 168 -32.25 -31.30 -38.60
CA GLN A 168 -33.50 -31.90 -38.14
C GLN A 168 -34.69 -31.44 -38.98
N GLU A 169 -34.76 -30.17 -39.37
CA GLU A 169 -35.80 -29.63 -40.25
C GLU A 169 -35.79 -30.33 -41.61
N MET A 170 -34.60 -30.55 -42.18
CA MET A 170 -34.46 -31.32 -43.43
C MET A 170 -35.00 -32.74 -43.30
N ARG A 171 -34.65 -33.46 -42.23
CA ARG A 171 -35.17 -34.81 -41.97
C ARG A 171 -36.68 -34.85 -41.78
N ILE A 172 -37.25 -33.83 -41.12
CA ILE A 172 -38.70 -33.72 -40.97
C ILE A 172 -39.35 -33.52 -42.34
N GLY A 173 -38.77 -32.69 -43.21
CA GLY A 173 -39.23 -32.50 -44.58
C GLY A 173 -39.20 -33.79 -45.40
N GLU A 174 -38.11 -34.56 -45.31
CA GLU A 174 -37.98 -35.87 -45.97
C GLU A 174 -39.06 -36.85 -45.48
N MET A 175 -39.23 -37.00 -44.16
CA MET A 175 -40.27 -37.88 -43.59
C MET A 175 -41.68 -37.44 -43.98
N GLN A 176 -41.96 -36.13 -44.06
CA GLN A 176 -43.25 -35.63 -44.51
C GLN A 176 -43.51 -36.00 -45.97
N GLY A 177 -42.51 -35.88 -46.84
CA GLY A 177 -42.60 -36.31 -48.24
C GLY A 177 -42.85 -37.82 -48.38
N GLU A 178 -42.13 -38.65 -47.61
CA GLU A 178 -42.36 -40.10 -47.59
C GLU A 178 -43.78 -40.46 -47.11
N MET A 179 -44.27 -39.79 -46.06
CA MET A 179 -45.64 -39.98 -45.57
C MET A 179 -46.70 -39.62 -46.61
N GLU A 180 -46.48 -38.56 -47.39
CA GLU A 180 -47.40 -38.16 -48.45
C GLU A 180 -47.43 -39.21 -49.58
N GLN A 181 -46.26 -39.70 -50.00
CA GLN A 181 -46.16 -40.79 -50.98
C GLN A 181 -46.89 -42.06 -50.52
N LEU A 182 -46.70 -42.46 -49.25
CA LEU A 182 -47.38 -43.62 -48.68
C LEU A 182 -48.90 -43.44 -48.60
N ARG A 183 -49.39 -42.22 -48.32
CA ARG A 183 -50.84 -41.92 -48.33
C ARG A 183 -51.44 -42.04 -49.73
N ASP A 184 -50.73 -41.55 -50.73
CA ASP A 184 -51.15 -41.66 -52.13
C ASP A 184 -51.18 -43.12 -52.58
N GLU A 185 -50.13 -43.89 -52.26
CA GLU A 185 -50.07 -45.31 -52.55
C GLU A 185 -51.21 -46.08 -51.85
N ASN A 186 -51.45 -45.82 -50.57
CA ASN A 186 -52.56 -46.44 -49.84
C ASN A 186 -53.92 -46.11 -50.47
N SER A 187 -54.11 -44.87 -50.94
CA SER A 187 -55.34 -44.44 -51.60
C SER A 187 -55.55 -45.16 -52.94
N ARG A 188 -54.49 -45.33 -53.73
CA ARG A 188 -54.52 -46.12 -54.96
C ARG A 188 -54.86 -47.59 -54.68
N LEU A 189 -54.16 -48.22 -53.74
CA LEU A 189 -54.42 -49.60 -53.35
C LEU A 189 -55.86 -49.81 -52.85
N ARG A 190 -56.42 -48.87 -52.08
CA ARG A 190 -57.83 -48.93 -51.65
C ARG A 190 -58.79 -48.85 -52.83
N SER A 191 -58.49 -48.03 -53.84
CA SER A 191 -59.28 -47.94 -55.06
C SER A 191 -59.22 -49.25 -55.86
N ASP A 192 -58.02 -49.80 -56.04
CA ASP A 192 -57.81 -51.05 -56.77
C ASP A 192 -58.55 -52.22 -56.10
N VAL A 193 -58.49 -52.31 -54.77
CA VAL A 193 -59.23 -53.32 -53.99
C VAL A 193 -60.74 -53.15 -54.17
N ARG A 194 -61.26 -51.91 -54.20
CA ARG A 194 -62.69 -51.65 -54.45
C ARG A 194 -63.09 -52.13 -55.84
N GLU A 195 -62.32 -51.77 -56.86
CA GLU A 195 -62.60 -52.16 -58.25
C GLU A 195 -62.54 -53.69 -58.42
N LEU A 196 -61.55 -54.35 -57.81
CA LEU A 196 -61.46 -55.81 -57.84
C LEU A 196 -62.67 -56.49 -57.17
N ARG A 197 -63.16 -55.94 -56.05
CA ARG A 197 -64.39 -56.43 -55.40
C ARG A 197 -65.60 -56.27 -56.31
N GLU A 198 -65.80 -55.09 -56.90
CA GLU A 198 -66.92 -54.85 -57.82
C GLU A 198 -66.87 -55.79 -59.04
N ARG A 199 -65.69 -55.99 -59.64
CA ARG A 199 -65.49 -56.95 -60.75
C ARG A 199 -65.80 -58.39 -60.32
N MET A 200 -65.41 -58.78 -59.11
CA MET A 200 -65.69 -60.11 -58.58
C MET A 200 -67.19 -60.30 -58.35
N ASP A 201 -67.86 -59.34 -57.72
CA ASP A 201 -69.30 -59.37 -57.45
C ASP A 201 -70.09 -59.45 -58.75
N GLN A 202 -69.73 -58.65 -59.77
CA GLN A 202 -70.34 -58.72 -61.10
C GLN A 202 -70.19 -60.12 -61.72
N ARG A 203 -68.99 -60.72 -61.68
CA ARG A 203 -68.75 -62.07 -62.20
C ARG A 203 -69.57 -63.12 -61.46
N LEU A 204 -69.69 -63.00 -60.14
CA LEU A 204 -70.52 -63.92 -59.33
C LEU A 204 -71.99 -63.80 -59.70
N VAL A 205 -72.52 -62.58 -59.86
CA VAL A 205 -73.91 -62.35 -60.28
C VAL A 205 -74.18 -62.96 -61.66
N VAL A 206 -73.30 -62.76 -62.64
CA VAL A 206 -73.42 -63.35 -63.98
C VAL A 206 -73.45 -64.87 -63.89
N ARG A 207 -72.51 -65.49 -63.16
CA ARG A 207 -72.44 -66.95 -63.00
C ARG A 207 -73.68 -67.52 -62.32
N ILE A 208 -74.17 -66.87 -61.26
CA ILE A 208 -75.41 -67.28 -60.58
C ILE A 208 -76.60 -67.21 -61.55
N ARG A 209 -76.69 -66.17 -62.37
CA ARG A 209 -77.76 -66.02 -63.35
C ARG A 209 -77.71 -67.12 -64.42
N GLU A 210 -76.53 -67.45 -64.92
CA GLU A 210 -76.33 -68.58 -65.85
C GLU A 210 -76.76 -69.90 -65.23
N TRP A 211 -76.32 -70.18 -63.99
CA TRP A 211 -76.68 -71.39 -63.26
C TRP A 211 -78.18 -71.51 -63.01
N LEU A 212 -78.83 -70.41 -62.59
CA LEU A 212 -80.28 -70.37 -62.42
C LEU A 212 -80.99 -70.61 -63.75
N GLY A 213 -80.54 -69.99 -64.84
CA GLY A 213 -81.10 -70.20 -66.18
C GLY A 213 -80.99 -71.66 -66.65
N GLU A 214 -79.85 -72.29 -66.41
CA GLU A 214 -79.62 -73.71 -66.67
C GLU A 214 -80.59 -74.59 -65.86
N ALA A 215 -80.70 -74.34 -64.56
CA ALA A 215 -81.61 -75.06 -63.67
C ALA A 215 -83.08 -74.92 -64.09
N TYR A 216 -83.52 -73.69 -64.43
CA TYR A 216 -84.87 -73.46 -64.95
C TYR A 216 -85.13 -74.20 -66.26
N ARG A 217 -84.16 -74.27 -67.17
CA ARG A 217 -84.28 -75.01 -68.44
C ARG A 217 -84.48 -76.50 -68.19
N ILE A 218 -83.67 -77.09 -67.31
CA ILE A 218 -83.79 -78.51 -66.92
C ILE A 218 -85.18 -78.79 -66.35
N VAL A 219 -85.65 -77.95 -65.41
CA VAL A 219 -86.99 -78.10 -64.81
C VAL A 219 -88.10 -78.00 -65.87
N LEU A 220 -88.00 -77.06 -66.82
CA LEU A 220 -88.98 -76.92 -67.90
C LEU A 220 -88.97 -78.12 -68.86
N GLU A 221 -87.81 -78.68 -69.17
CA GLU A 221 -87.70 -79.89 -69.98
C GLU A 221 -88.35 -81.08 -69.26
N TRP A 222 -88.08 -81.25 -67.96
CA TRP A 222 -88.73 -82.27 -67.14
C TRP A 222 -90.26 -82.11 -67.12
N LEU A 223 -90.77 -80.88 -66.97
CA LEU A 223 -92.20 -80.61 -66.99
C LEU A 223 -92.83 -80.89 -68.37
N ARG A 224 -92.17 -80.52 -69.47
CA ARG A 224 -92.64 -80.82 -70.83
C ARG A 224 -92.68 -82.31 -71.09
N GLU A 225 -91.65 -83.02 -70.66
CA GLU A 225 -91.55 -84.47 -70.79
C GLU A 225 -92.63 -85.19 -69.98
N ALA A 226 -92.85 -84.76 -68.73
CA ALA A 226 -93.96 -85.25 -67.92
C ALA A 226 -95.32 -85.00 -68.60
N HIS A 227 -95.54 -83.80 -69.16
CA HIS A 227 -96.76 -83.48 -69.90
C HIS A 227 -96.93 -84.33 -71.16
N ARG A 228 -95.84 -84.57 -71.91
CA ARG A 228 -95.84 -85.45 -73.10
C ARG A 228 -96.27 -86.88 -72.73
N ILE A 229 -95.68 -87.45 -71.68
CA ILE A 229 -96.04 -88.78 -71.16
C ILE A 229 -97.52 -88.84 -70.76
N VAL A 230 -98.03 -87.81 -70.06
CA VAL A 230 -99.45 -87.73 -69.68
C VAL A 230 -100.34 -87.70 -70.92
N LEU A 231 -100.01 -86.90 -71.94
CA LEU A 231 -100.80 -86.83 -73.18
C LEU A 231 -100.79 -88.15 -73.93
N GLU A 232 -99.63 -88.81 -74.07
CA GLU A 232 -99.49 -90.13 -74.70
C GLU A 232 -100.36 -91.18 -73.99
N SER A 233 -100.35 -91.19 -72.66
CA SER A 233 -101.18 -92.11 -71.86
C SER A 233 -102.70 -91.89 -72.04
N LEU A 234 -103.13 -90.65 -72.29
CA LEU A 234 -104.54 -90.33 -72.54
C LEU A 234 -104.99 -90.68 -73.97
N THR A 235 -104.08 -90.62 -74.95
CA THR A 235 -104.37 -91.05 -76.33
C THR A 235 -104.45 -92.57 -76.46
N ASP A 236 -103.59 -93.33 -75.77
CA ASP A 236 -103.65 -94.81 -75.76
C ASP A 236 -104.93 -95.36 -75.11
N GLN A 237 -105.59 -94.60 -74.24
CA GLN A 237 -106.89 -94.98 -73.65
C GLN A 237 -108.10 -94.70 -74.56
N ARG A 238 -107.93 -94.02 -75.70
CA ARG A 238 -109.01 -93.62 -76.61
C ARG A 238 -109.03 -94.32 -77.98
N GLY A 239 -108.04 -95.16 -78.28
CA GLY A 239 -108.01 -96.06 -79.45
C GLY A 239 -108.49 -97.45 -79.09
#